data_AF-A0A229P1Y2-F1
#
_entry.id   AF-A0A229P1Y2-F1
#
_cell.length_a   1.000
_cell.length_b   1.000
_cell.length_c   1.000
_cell.angle_alpha   90.00
_cell.angle_beta   90.00
_cell.angle_gamma   90.00
#
_symmetry.space_group_name_H-M   'P 1'
#
loop_
_entity.id
_entity.type
_entity.pdbx_description
1 polymer ?
#
loop_
_entity_poly.entity_id
_entity_poly.type
_entity_poly.pdbx_seq_one_letter_code
_entity_poly.pdbx_strand_id
1 'polypeptide(L)'
;MDISGKISDLKSKADKLRSQIFAQNEELVELSLNEDADTAATTEKVRKKLKDLRIELEETSDLIESYSSRSGMTADQSGELEKIRQAAKSEREDRLKKQKQLCKHRAALKDKLEQLNKEMQENDRELTAVGQPRETPLMETASPVFEVFSHKLTFLNVDVKHVKFVSLIANRFFSVNNFKRHNHRRLNS
;
A
#
# COMPACT_ATOMS: atom_id res chain seq x y z
N MET A 1 -18.46 -26.49 6.16
CA MET A 1 -18.21 -27.94 6.00
C MET A 1 -16.86 -28.21 6.63
N ASP A 2 -16.80 -28.99 7.71
CA ASP A 2 -15.56 -29.20 8.48
C ASP A 2 -14.68 -30.25 7.78
N ILE A 3 -13.56 -29.80 7.21
CA ILE A 3 -12.60 -30.66 6.50
C ILE A 3 -11.90 -31.61 7.48
N SER A 4 -11.70 -31.20 8.73
CA SER A 4 -11.04 -32.02 9.75
C SER A 4 -11.89 -33.23 10.14
N GLY A 5 -13.20 -33.02 10.33
CA GLY A 5 -14.17 -34.09 10.58
C GLY A 5 -14.20 -35.12 9.44
N LYS A 6 -14.22 -34.66 8.18
CA LYS A 6 -14.18 -35.57 7.01
C LYS A 6 -12.91 -36.40 6.94
N ILE A 7 -11.74 -35.82 7.27
CA ILE A 7 -10.48 -36.57 7.31
C ILE A 7 -10.53 -37.64 8.40
N SER A 8 -11.11 -37.32 9.57
CA SER A 8 -11.30 -38.28 10.66
C SER A 8 -12.19 -39.46 10.24
N ASP A 9 -13.31 -39.18 9.58
CA ASP A 9 -14.24 -40.22 9.09
C ASP A 9 -13.58 -41.12 8.04
N LEU A 10 -12.83 -40.54 7.10
CA LEU A 10 -12.10 -41.29 6.08
C LEU A 10 -10.98 -42.15 6.69
N LYS A 11 -10.28 -41.65 7.72
CA LYS A 11 -9.29 -42.45 8.46
C LYS A 11 -9.95 -43.65 9.16
N SER A 12 -11.10 -43.43 9.81
CA SER A 12 -11.88 -44.53 10.40
C SER A 12 -12.32 -45.55 9.35
N LYS A 13 -12.73 -45.10 8.16
CA LYS A 13 -13.07 -45.98 7.03
C LYS A 13 -11.85 -46.79 6.57
N ALA A 14 -10.68 -46.15 6.41
CA ALA A 14 -9.45 -46.81 6.01
C ALA A 14 -9.02 -47.89 7.03
N ASP A 15 -9.15 -47.63 8.33
CA ASP A 15 -8.84 -48.61 9.37
C ASP A 15 -9.79 -49.82 9.32
N LYS A 16 -11.09 -49.60 9.09
CA LYS A 16 -12.05 -50.70 8.86
C LYS A 16 -11.69 -51.53 7.63
N LEU A 17 -11.32 -50.89 6.53
CA LEU A 17 -10.89 -51.59 5.30
C LEU A 17 -9.62 -52.42 5.55
N ARG A 18 -8.65 -51.90 6.31
CA ARG A 18 -7.45 -52.65 6.72
C ARG A 18 -7.79 -53.88 7.55
N SER A 19 -8.69 -53.75 8.52
CA SER A 19 -9.18 -54.90 9.30
C SER A 19 -9.87 -55.94 8.43
N GLN A 20 -10.69 -55.51 7.46
CA GLN A 20 -11.35 -56.43 6.53
C GLN A 20 -10.34 -57.14 5.61
N ILE A 21 -9.34 -56.44 5.08
CA ILE A 21 -8.26 -57.03 4.29
C ILE A 21 -7.49 -58.07 5.12
N PHE A 22 -7.20 -57.76 6.38
CA PHE A 22 -6.53 -58.69 7.29
C PHE A 22 -7.36 -59.96 7.49
N ALA A 23 -8.65 -59.84 7.80
CA ALA A 23 -9.54 -60.98 7.95
C ALA A 23 -9.66 -61.82 6.64
N GLN A 24 -9.70 -61.17 5.47
CA GLN A 24 -9.74 -61.88 4.19
C GLN A 24 -8.41 -62.58 3.85
N ASN A 25 -7.27 -62.05 4.30
CA ASN A 25 -5.99 -62.75 4.19
C ASN A 25 -5.95 -63.98 5.11
N GLU A 26 -6.46 -63.88 6.34
CA GLU A 26 -6.57 -65.03 7.25
C GLU A 26 -7.46 -66.13 6.66
N GLU A 27 -8.62 -65.76 6.12
CA GLU A 27 -9.52 -66.68 5.41
C GLU A 27 -8.82 -67.36 4.22
N LEU A 28 -7.98 -66.62 3.48
CA LEU A 28 -7.16 -67.18 2.39
C LEU A 28 -6.11 -68.19 2.88
N VAL A 29 -5.49 -67.93 4.03
CA VAL A 29 -4.54 -68.86 4.65
C VAL A 29 -5.26 -70.13 5.09
N GLU A 30 -6.41 -70.01 5.75
CA GLU A 30 -7.22 -71.16 6.16
C GLU A 30 -7.70 -72.00 4.97
N LEU A 31 -8.17 -71.35 3.91
CA LEU A 31 -8.58 -72.03 2.67
C LEU A 31 -7.40 -72.72 1.97
N SER A 32 -6.19 -72.17 2.06
CA SER A 32 -5.00 -72.79 1.47
C SER A 32 -4.52 -74.06 2.19
N LEU A 33 -4.94 -74.24 3.45
CA LEU A 33 -4.62 -75.42 4.25
C LEU A 33 -5.60 -76.58 4.04
N ASN A 34 -6.78 -76.31 3.47
CA ASN A 34 -7.79 -77.31 3.15
C ASN A 34 -7.77 -77.63 1.64
N GLU A 35 -7.49 -78.88 1.26
CA GLU A 35 -7.23 -79.29 -0.13
C GLU A 35 -8.48 -79.77 -0.91
N ASP A 36 -9.70 -79.45 -0.46
CA ASP A 36 -10.92 -79.95 -1.10
C ASP A 36 -11.26 -79.22 -2.41
N ALA A 37 -11.85 -79.90 -3.40
CA ALA A 37 -12.16 -79.34 -4.72
C ALA A 37 -13.09 -78.09 -4.70
N ASP A 38 -13.94 -77.95 -3.66
CA ASP A 38 -14.79 -76.76 -3.45
C ASP A 38 -14.00 -75.52 -2.99
N THR A 39 -12.75 -75.70 -2.53
CA THR A 39 -11.90 -74.60 -2.04
C THR A 39 -11.36 -73.72 -3.16
N ALA A 40 -11.23 -74.22 -4.39
CA ALA A 40 -10.70 -73.42 -5.50
C ALA A 40 -11.64 -72.25 -5.88
N ALA A 41 -12.95 -72.52 -5.91
CA ALA A 41 -13.96 -71.52 -6.25
C ALA A 41 -14.18 -70.51 -5.12
N THR A 42 -14.06 -70.92 -3.86
CA THR A 42 -14.13 -70.00 -2.71
C THR A 42 -12.85 -69.14 -2.61
N THR A 43 -11.68 -69.73 -2.82
CA THR A 43 -10.38 -69.02 -2.86
C THR A 43 -10.41 -67.88 -3.88
N GLU A 44 -10.93 -68.12 -5.09
CA GLU A 44 -10.98 -67.09 -6.13
C GLU A 44 -11.95 -65.95 -5.76
N LYS A 45 -13.07 -66.25 -5.10
CA LYS A 45 -13.98 -65.22 -4.57
C LYS A 45 -13.32 -64.35 -3.50
N VAL A 46 -12.59 -64.97 -2.56
CA VAL A 46 -11.87 -64.25 -1.50
C VAL A 46 -10.77 -63.38 -2.11
N ARG A 47 -10.00 -63.88 -3.09
CA ARG A 47 -9.00 -63.08 -3.82
C ARG A 47 -9.60 -61.88 -4.52
N LYS A 48 -10.74 -62.04 -5.19
CA LYS A 48 -11.42 -60.94 -5.86
C LYS A 48 -11.87 -59.88 -4.87
N LYS A 49 -12.53 -60.30 -3.79
CA LYS A 49 -12.97 -59.40 -2.72
C LYS A 49 -11.80 -58.67 -2.05
N LEU A 50 -10.67 -59.34 -1.89
CA LEU A 50 -9.45 -58.76 -1.35
C LEU A 50 -8.85 -57.70 -2.30
N LYS A 51 -8.89 -57.94 -3.61
CA LYS A 51 -8.51 -56.95 -4.62
C LYS A 51 -9.41 -55.72 -4.56
N ASP A 52 -10.73 -55.91 -4.49
CA ASP A 52 -11.70 -54.81 -4.41
C ASP A 52 -11.50 -53.98 -3.14
N LEU A 53 -11.27 -54.62 -1.98
CA LEU A 53 -10.98 -53.93 -0.73
C LEU A 53 -9.67 -53.13 -0.78
N ARG A 54 -8.64 -53.63 -1.46
CA ARG A 54 -7.37 -52.90 -1.64
C ARG A 54 -7.55 -51.66 -2.51
N ILE A 55 -8.34 -51.76 -3.59
CA ILE A 55 -8.68 -50.62 -4.44
C ILE A 55 -9.44 -49.57 -3.61
N GLU A 56 -10.45 -49.99 -2.84
CA GLU A 56 -11.22 -49.06 -2.00
C GLU A 56 -10.36 -48.38 -0.92
N LEU A 57 -9.36 -49.09 -0.38
CA LEU A 57 -8.40 -48.53 0.57
C LEU A 57 -7.49 -47.48 -0.09
N GLU A 58 -7.04 -47.72 -1.32
CA GLU A 58 -6.23 -46.79 -2.10
C GLU A 58 -7.03 -45.52 -2.43
N GLU A 59 -8.24 -45.65 -2.96
CA GLU A 59 -9.15 -44.52 -3.21
C GLU A 59 -9.45 -43.71 -1.94
N THR A 60 -9.66 -44.39 -0.81
CA THR A 60 -9.90 -43.71 0.48
C THR A 60 -8.65 -42.95 0.94
N SER A 61 -7.45 -43.49 0.69
CA SER A 61 -6.18 -42.85 1.02
C SER A 61 -5.93 -41.61 0.16
N ASP A 62 -6.20 -41.67 -1.15
CA ASP A 62 -6.11 -40.53 -2.07
C ASP A 62 -7.04 -39.40 -1.65
N LEU A 63 -8.26 -39.74 -1.23
CA LEU A 63 -9.22 -38.76 -0.71
C LEU A 63 -8.69 -38.09 0.56
N ILE A 64 -8.09 -38.84 1.49
CA ILE A 64 -7.47 -38.28 2.70
C ILE A 64 -6.37 -37.27 2.33
N GLU A 65 -5.52 -37.61 1.37
CA GLU A 65 -4.44 -36.74 0.91
C GLU A 65 -4.96 -35.46 0.23
N SER A 66 -5.99 -35.59 -0.61
CA SER A 66 -6.65 -34.45 -1.25
C SER A 66 -7.30 -33.50 -0.23
N TYR A 67 -7.95 -34.03 0.81
CA TYR A 67 -8.52 -33.18 1.86
C TYR A 67 -7.44 -32.55 2.75
N SER A 68 -6.36 -33.27 3.04
CA SER A 68 -5.24 -32.78 3.85
C SER A 68 -4.49 -31.65 3.15
N SER A 69 -4.22 -31.78 1.86
CA SER A 69 -3.61 -30.72 1.04
C SER A 69 -4.48 -29.47 0.97
N ARG A 70 -5.80 -29.63 0.79
CA ARG A 70 -6.75 -28.49 0.83
C ARG A 70 -6.77 -27.78 2.18
N SER A 71 -6.69 -28.53 3.29
CA SER A 71 -6.59 -27.94 4.63
C SER A 71 -5.31 -27.11 4.79
N GLY A 72 -4.19 -27.58 4.24
CA GLY A 72 -2.91 -26.83 4.23
C GLY A 72 -3.02 -25.51 3.46
N MET A 73 -3.61 -25.54 2.26
CA MET A 73 -3.80 -24.34 1.44
C MET A 73 -4.66 -23.26 2.13
N THR A 74 -5.70 -23.67 2.87
CA THR A 74 -6.54 -22.72 3.61
C THR A 74 -5.82 -22.04 4.78
N ALA A 75 -4.87 -22.74 5.41
CA ALA A 75 -4.06 -22.17 6.48
C ALA A 75 -3.11 -21.09 5.95
N ASP A 76 -2.46 -21.33 4.82
CA ASP A 76 -1.57 -20.37 4.17
C ASP A 76 -2.30 -19.09 3.73
N GLN A 77 -3.52 -19.24 3.20
CA GLN A 77 -4.38 -18.10 2.83
C GLN A 77 -4.78 -17.24 4.04
N SER A 78 -4.93 -17.83 5.23
CA SER A 78 -5.26 -17.08 6.44
C SER A 78 -4.13 -16.13 6.89
N GLY A 79 -2.87 -16.57 6.75
CA GLY A 79 -1.70 -15.77 7.06
C GLY A 79 -1.51 -14.60 6.08
N GLU A 80 -1.80 -14.81 4.80
CA GLU A 80 -1.79 -13.74 3.79
C GLU A 80 -2.88 -12.69 4.04
N LEU A 81 -4.10 -13.13 4.40
CA LEU A 81 -5.19 -12.21 4.75
C LEU A 81 -4.85 -11.34 5.96
N GLU A 82 -4.16 -11.90 6.96
CA GLU A 82 -3.75 -11.13 8.13
C GLU A 82 -2.67 -10.09 7.79
N LYS A 83 -1.71 -10.44 6.92
CA LYS A 83 -0.74 -9.47 6.38
C LYS A 83 -1.42 -8.32 5.63
N ILE A 84 -2.42 -8.64 4.79
CA ILE A 84 -3.20 -7.64 4.06
C ILE A 84 -3.97 -6.72 5.03
N ARG A 85 -4.58 -7.28 6.08
CA ARG A 85 -5.27 -6.48 7.12
C ARG A 85 -4.32 -5.54 7.84
N GLN A 86 -3.14 -6.02 8.21
CA GLN A 86 -2.12 -5.19 8.87
C GLN A 86 -1.64 -4.06 7.96
N ALA A 87 -1.38 -4.36 6.69
CA ALA A 87 -1.01 -3.35 5.69
C ALA A 87 -2.12 -2.30 5.48
N ALA A 88 -3.38 -2.73 5.39
CA ALA A 88 -4.51 -1.81 5.26
C ALA A 88 -4.67 -0.91 6.49
N LYS A 89 -4.42 -1.45 7.69
CA LYS A 89 -4.46 -0.70 8.94
C LYS A 89 -3.36 0.37 9.00
N SER A 90 -2.11 0.00 8.70
CA SER A 90 -0.99 0.95 8.69
C SER A 90 -1.19 2.06 7.66
N GLU A 91 -1.66 1.73 6.45
CA GLU A 91 -1.95 2.72 5.42
C GLU A 91 -3.06 3.69 5.84
N ARG A 92 -4.08 3.20 6.55
CA ARG A 92 -5.15 4.06 7.09
C ARG A 92 -4.61 5.03 8.15
N GLU A 93 -3.76 4.55 9.05
CA GLU A 93 -3.12 5.39 10.07
C GLU A 93 -2.22 6.46 9.44
N ASP A 94 -1.47 6.11 8.40
CA ASP A 94 -0.61 7.05 7.68
C ASP A 94 -1.41 8.10 6.92
N ARG A 95 -2.52 7.72 6.28
CA ARG A 95 -3.46 8.67 5.67
C ARG A 95 -4.02 9.65 6.69
N LEU A 96 -4.41 9.18 7.88
CA LEU A 96 -4.89 10.04 8.95
C LEU A 96 -3.81 11.00 9.47
N LYS A 97 -2.57 10.54 9.63
CA LYS A 97 -1.44 11.39 10.02
C LYS A 97 -1.18 12.48 8.98
N LYS A 98 -1.11 12.11 7.70
CA LYS A 98 -0.94 13.06 6.59
C LYS A 98 -2.08 14.07 6.53
N GLN A 99 -3.33 13.63 6.68
CA GLN A 99 -4.49 14.51 6.72
C GLN A 99 -4.38 15.53 7.86
N LYS A 100 -4.03 15.09 9.08
CA LYS A 100 -3.82 15.99 10.22
C LYS A 100 -2.71 17.00 9.96
N GLN A 101 -1.59 16.58 9.36
CA GLN A 101 -0.50 17.48 8.98
C GLN A 101 -0.92 18.52 7.95
N LEU A 102 -1.67 18.11 6.91
CA LEU A 102 -2.18 19.02 5.90
C LEU A 102 -3.18 20.03 6.48
N CYS A 103 -4.05 19.60 7.39
CA CYS A 103 -4.97 20.52 8.09
C CYS A 103 -4.19 21.58 8.90
N LYS A 104 -3.15 21.17 9.63
CA LYS A 104 -2.27 22.11 10.36
C LYS A 104 -1.57 23.08 9.41
N HIS A 105 -1.02 22.57 8.31
CA HIS A 105 -0.37 23.41 7.30
C HIS A 105 -1.34 24.41 6.66
N ARG A 106 -2.56 23.97 6.35
CA ARG A 106 -3.61 24.84 5.81
C ARG A 106 -4.00 25.95 6.77
N ALA A 107 -4.15 25.64 8.06
CA ALA A 107 -4.42 26.63 9.09
C ALA A 107 -3.29 27.67 9.17
N ALA A 108 -2.03 27.23 9.28
CA ALA A 108 -0.88 28.12 9.33
C ALA A 108 -0.73 29.01 8.08
N LEU A 109 -1.05 28.50 6.89
CA LEU A 109 -1.07 29.31 5.67
C LEU A 109 -2.19 30.34 5.66
N LYS A 110 -3.36 29.99 6.20
CA LYS A 110 -4.48 30.92 6.32
C LYS A 110 -4.14 32.06 7.26
N ASP A 111 -3.54 31.76 8.41
CA ASP A 111 -3.10 32.77 9.38
C ASP A 111 -2.08 33.74 8.76
N LYS A 112 -1.13 33.21 7.96
CA LYS A 112 -0.16 34.04 7.22
C LYS A 112 -0.81 34.94 6.18
N LEU A 113 -1.82 34.46 5.45
CA LEU A 113 -2.57 35.27 4.50
C LEU A 113 -3.35 36.39 5.20
N GLU A 114 -3.97 36.09 6.34
CA GLU A 114 -4.66 37.10 7.14
C GLU A 114 -3.69 38.16 7.68
N GLN A 115 -2.50 37.76 8.12
CA GLN A 115 -1.45 38.69 8.54
C GLN A 115 -0.98 39.59 7.39
N LEU A 116 -0.62 39.00 6.24
CA LEU A 116 -0.19 39.76 5.06
C LEU A 116 -1.28 40.74 4.58
N ASN A 117 -2.55 40.33 4.62
CA ASN A 117 -3.66 41.21 4.27
C ASN A 117 -3.78 42.41 5.21
N LYS A 118 -3.53 42.23 6.52
CA LYS A 118 -3.51 43.34 7.48
C LYS A 118 -2.34 44.28 7.19
N GLU A 119 -1.14 43.73 6.96
CA GLU A 119 0.05 44.52 6.61
C GLU A 119 -0.16 45.32 5.33
N MET A 120 -0.79 44.73 4.29
CA MET A 120 -1.16 45.48 3.08
C MET A 120 -2.14 46.61 3.36
N GLN A 121 -3.21 46.36 4.14
CA GLN A 121 -4.18 47.40 4.50
C GLN A 121 -3.55 48.54 5.32
N GLU A 122 -2.62 48.23 6.21
CA GLU A 122 -1.87 49.23 6.98
C GLU A 122 -0.97 50.07 6.07
N ASN A 123 -0.21 49.42 5.18
CA ASN A 123 0.61 50.13 4.19
C ASN A 123 -0.23 51.02 3.26
N ASP A 124 -1.39 50.56 2.80
CA ASP A 124 -2.30 51.36 1.97
C ASP A 124 -2.81 52.59 2.74
N ARG A 125 -3.15 52.42 4.04
CA ARG A 125 -3.54 53.55 4.90
C ARG A 125 -2.41 54.55 5.07
N GLU A 126 -1.18 54.08 5.33
CA GLU A 126 0.00 54.93 5.44
C GLU A 126 0.27 55.70 4.15
N LEU A 127 0.19 55.04 2.99
CA LEU A 127 0.33 55.69 1.68
C LEU A 127 -0.74 56.75 1.44
N THR A 128 -2.00 56.48 1.79
CA THR A 128 -3.07 57.49 1.70
C THR A 128 -2.86 58.66 2.66
N ALA A 129 -2.32 58.42 3.85
CA ALA A 129 -2.02 59.47 4.83
C ALA A 129 -0.83 60.36 4.39
N VAL A 130 0.18 59.78 3.72
CA VAL A 130 1.31 60.52 3.14
C VAL A 130 0.92 61.27 1.86
N GLY A 131 -0.07 60.76 1.12
CA GLY A 131 -0.60 61.36 -0.11
C GLY A 131 -1.63 62.48 0.09
N GLN A 132 -2.04 62.80 1.32
CA GLN A 132 -2.85 63.99 1.57
C GLN A 132 -1.97 65.25 1.48
N PRO A 133 -2.26 66.21 0.58
CA PRO A 133 -1.59 67.50 0.61
C PRO A 133 -1.86 68.11 1.99
N ARG A 134 -0.80 68.44 2.73
CA ARG A 134 -0.93 69.36 3.85
C ARG A 134 -1.46 70.66 3.25
N GLU A 135 -2.74 70.94 3.43
CA GLU A 135 -3.26 72.30 3.34
C GLU A 135 -2.62 73.09 4.47
N THR A 136 -1.35 73.47 4.29
CA THR A 136 -0.79 74.59 5.01
C THR A 136 -1.56 75.82 4.54
N PRO A 137 -2.18 76.60 5.44
CA PRO A 137 -2.77 77.87 5.03
C PRO A 137 -1.66 78.72 4.44
N LEU A 138 -1.76 79.01 3.14
CA LEU A 138 -0.90 79.95 2.44
C LEU A 138 -1.18 81.34 3.04
N MET A 139 -0.33 81.77 3.99
CA MET A 139 -0.08 83.18 4.16
C MET A 139 0.94 83.60 3.10
N GLU A 140 0.44 84.33 2.11
CA GLU A 140 1.22 85.09 1.15
C GLU A 140 2.21 86.01 1.89
N THR A 141 3.49 85.76 1.75
CA THR A 141 4.45 86.85 1.54
C THR A 141 5.45 86.43 0.47
N ALA A 142 5.44 87.21 -0.61
CA ALA A 142 6.37 87.11 -1.70
C ALA A 142 7.80 87.47 -1.24
N SER A 143 8.80 86.66 -1.61
CA SER A 143 10.01 87.17 -2.25
C SER A 143 10.86 86.03 -2.83
N PRO A 144 11.40 86.15 -4.05
CA PRO A 144 12.25 85.15 -4.69
C PRO A 144 13.72 85.40 -4.29
N VAL A 145 14.55 84.34 -4.25
CA VAL A 145 15.99 84.40 -4.54
C VAL A 145 16.64 83.01 -4.41
N PHE A 146 17.26 82.60 -5.51
CA PHE A 146 18.43 81.72 -5.63
C PHE A 146 18.29 80.19 -5.64
N GLU A 147 18.52 79.68 -6.86
CA GLU A 147 19.24 78.45 -7.21
C GLU A 147 20.20 77.93 -6.15
N VAL A 148 20.14 76.62 -5.89
CA VAL A 148 21.34 75.75 -5.87
C VAL A 148 20.92 74.34 -6.32
N PHE A 149 21.21 74.02 -7.59
CA PHE A 149 21.51 72.66 -8.00
C PHE A 149 22.85 72.26 -7.38
N SER A 150 22.88 71.28 -6.47
CA SER A 150 24.06 70.41 -6.30
C SER A 150 23.78 69.16 -5.45
N HIS A 151 24.01 68.02 -6.11
CA HIS A 151 24.49 66.73 -5.62
C HIS A 151 24.26 66.30 -4.16
N LYS A 152 23.50 65.20 -4.00
CA LYS A 152 23.97 63.98 -3.32
C LYS A 152 23.06 62.78 -3.67
N LEU A 153 23.40 62.10 -4.77
CA LEU A 153 23.00 60.71 -5.01
C LEU A 153 23.88 59.84 -4.11
N THR A 154 23.38 59.50 -2.93
CA THR A 154 24.00 58.46 -2.09
C THR A 154 23.74 57.09 -2.69
N PHE A 155 24.85 56.46 -3.05
CA PHE A 155 25.03 55.12 -3.56
C PHE A 155 24.15 54.06 -2.87
N LEU A 156 23.43 53.29 -3.71
CA LEU A 156 22.97 51.94 -3.42
C LEU A 156 24.19 51.06 -3.12
N ASN A 157 24.43 50.77 -1.84
CA ASN A 157 25.28 49.65 -1.42
C ASN A 157 24.48 48.35 -1.61
N VAL A 158 24.37 47.88 -2.86
CA VAL A 158 23.93 46.51 -3.13
C VAL A 158 25.15 45.62 -2.93
N ASP A 159 25.13 44.90 -1.81
CA ASP A 159 26.12 43.90 -1.44
C ASP A 159 26.25 42.84 -2.56
N VAL A 160 27.43 42.79 -3.19
CA VAL A 160 27.76 42.00 -4.39
C VAL A 160 27.71 40.48 -4.12
N LYS A 161 27.38 40.05 -2.90
CA LYS A 161 27.21 38.64 -2.55
C LYS A 161 25.90 38.02 -3.05
N HIS A 162 24.88 38.82 -3.39
CA HIS A 162 23.57 38.29 -3.81
C HIS A 162 23.43 38.07 -5.33
N VAL A 163 24.27 38.68 -6.16
CA VAL A 163 24.16 38.54 -7.63
C VAL A 163 24.61 37.15 -8.11
N LYS A 164 25.52 36.49 -7.38
CA LYS A 164 25.92 35.10 -7.70
C LYS A 164 24.83 34.07 -7.35
N PHE A 165 23.99 34.35 -6.35
CA PHE A 165 22.94 33.42 -5.91
C PHE A 165 21.75 33.38 -6.88
N VAL A 166 21.37 34.54 -7.44
CA VAL A 166 20.28 34.61 -8.43
C VAL A 166 20.67 33.96 -9.75
N SER A 167 21.94 34.06 -10.18
CA SER A 167 22.39 33.35 -11.40
C SER A 167 22.46 31.82 -11.24
N LEU A 168 22.73 31.32 -10.02
CA LEU A 168 22.79 29.88 -9.75
C LEU A 168 21.40 29.24 -9.73
N ILE A 169 20.38 29.99 -9.29
CA ILE A 169 18.98 29.52 -9.29
C ILE A 169 18.40 29.56 -10.71
N ALA A 170 18.73 30.56 -11.52
CA ALA A 170 18.29 30.65 -12.91
C ALA A 170 18.82 29.48 -13.78
N ASN A 171 20.09 29.07 -13.59
CA ASN A 171 20.66 27.94 -14.33
C ASN A 171 20.14 26.57 -13.90
N ARG A 172 19.65 26.41 -12.65
CA ARG A 172 19.01 25.17 -12.19
C ARG A 172 17.58 25.02 -12.69
N PHE A 173 16.87 26.12 -12.96
CA PHE A 173 15.50 26.08 -13.49
C PHE A 173 15.44 25.77 -14.99
N PHE A 174 16.45 26.17 -15.77
CA PHE A 174 16.47 25.88 -17.22
C PHE A 174 16.87 24.42 -17.56
N SER A 175 17.66 23.76 -16.71
CA SER A 175 18.05 22.35 -16.94
C SER A 175 16.92 21.35 -16.65
N VAL A 176 16.08 21.62 -15.63
CA VAL A 176 14.98 20.72 -15.24
C VAL A 176 13.82 20.75 -16.23
N ASN A 177 13.59 21.88 -16.92
CA ASN A 177 12.49 22.00 -17.89
C ASN A 177 12.76 21.31 -19.23
N ASN A 178 14.02 21.09 -19.62
CA ASN A 178 14.35 20.35 -20.84
C ASN A 178 14.30 18.83 -20.66
N PHE A 179 14.43 18.33 -19.43
CA PHE A 179 14.34 16.89 -19.16
C PHE A 179 12.89 16.36 -19.19
N LYS A 180 11.89 17.20 -18.86
CA LYS A 180 10.48 16.82 -18.92
C LYS A 180 9.88 16.81 -20.33
N ARG A 181 10.42 17.57 -21.28
CA ARG A 181 9.91 17.60 -22.66
C ARG A 181 10.41 16.43 -23.53
N HIS A 182 11.55 15.82 -23.18
CA HIS A 182 12.07 14.70 -23.97
C HIS A 182 11.43 13.34 -23.65
N ASN A 183 10.91 13.13 -22.44
CA ASN A 183 10.29 11.85 -22.06
C ASN A 183 8.82 11.70 -22.51
N HIS A 184 8.11 12.79 -22.82
CA HIS A 184 6.75 12.69 -23.34
C HIS A 184 6.66 12.37 -24.84
N ARG A 185 7.76 12.47 -25.60
CA ARG A 185 7.79 12.13 -27.04
C ARG A 185 8.11 10.66 -27.34
N ARG A 186 8.47 9.86 -26.34
CA ARG A 186 8.80 8.41 -26.51
C ARG A 186 7.69 7.45 -26.07
N LEU A 187 6.55 7.95 -25.59
CA LEU A 187 5.44 7.11 -25.13
C LEU A 187 4.23 7.09 -26.09
N ASN A 188 4.32 7.79 -27.23
CA ASN A 188 3.28 7.85 -28.26
C ASN A 188 3.80 7.49 -29.67
N SER A 189 4.86 6.68 -29.78
CA SER A 189 5.27 6.04 -31.06
C SER A 189 5.16 4.54 -30.95
#